data_AF-A0A968Q022-F1
#
_entry.id   AF-A0A968Q022-F1
#
_cell.length_a   1.000
_cell.length_b   1.000
_cell.length_c   1.000
_cell.angle_alpha   90.00
_cell.angle_beta   90.00
_cell.angle_gamma   90.00
#
_symmetry.space_group_name_H-M   'P 1'
#
loop_
_entity.id
_entity.type
_entity.pdbx_description
1 polymer ?
#
loop_
_entity_poly.entity_id
_entity_poly.type
_entity_poly.pdbx_seq_one_letter_code
_entity_poly.pdbx_strand_id
1 'polypeptide(L)'
;MRISEALNLTLEHFNITGRELAQRSGVTESALSRFRCGEKDLQASSIEKLFAGLPSEAFHYLMAQLWLSRNKPESSVQILRVIASNIQTGEVALKTSFPETLLAS
;
A
#
# COMPACT_ATOMS: atom_id res chain seq x y z
N MET A 1 -10.41 8.65 -0.12
CA MET A 1 -9.46 8.63 -1.25
C MET A 1 -9.66 7.36 -2.08
N ARG A 2 -9.51 7.47 -3.40
CA ARG A 2 -9.51 6.33 -4.35
C ARG A 2 -8.12 5.73 -4.52
N ILE A 3 -8.03 4.51 -5.05
CA ILE A 3 -6.74 3.84 -5.32
C ILE A 3 -5.89 4.66 -6.31
N SER A 4 -6.50 5.26 -7.34
CA SER A 4 -5.78 6.10 -8.31
C SER A 4 -5.14 7.34 -7.68
N GLU A 5 -5.84 7.99 -6.75
CA GLU A 5 -5.34 9.14 -5.98
C GLU A 5 -4.18 8.72 -5.06
N ALA A 6 -4.36 7.63 -4.30
CA ALA A 6 -3.31 7.09 -3.44
C ALA A 6 -2.05 6.68 -4.25
N LEU A 7 -2.25 6.09 -5.43
CA LEU A 7 -1.18 5.72 -6.34
C LEU A 7 -0.44 6.96 -6.86
N ASN A 8 -1.14 8.03 -7.24
CA ASN A 8 -0.49 9.29 -7.66
C ASN A 8 0.40 9.86 -6.56
N LEU A 9 -0.11 9.95 -5.32
CA LEU A 9 0.67 10.42 -4.17
C LEU A 9 1.88 9.53 -3.89
N THR A 10 1.73 8.21 -4.05
CA THR A 10 2.82 7.25 -3.87
C THR A 10 3.91 7.43 -4.93
N LEU A 11 3.51 7.54 -6.20
CA LEU A 11 4.44 7.73 -7.31
C LEU A 11 5.22 9.05 -7.16
N GLU A 12 4.55 10.11 -6.75
CA GLU A 12 5.17 11.40 -6.45
C GLU A 12 6.16 11.29 -5.27
N HIS A 13 5.74 10.70 -4.15
CA HIS A 13 6.58 10.57 -2.96
C HIS A 13 7.88 9.81 -3.20
N PHE A 14 7.83 8.74 -4.00
CA PHE A 14 9.00 7.90 -4.31
C PHE A 14 9.71 8.29 -5.61
N ASN A 15 9.28 9.39 -6.27
CA ASN A 15 9.78 9.81 -7.58
C ASN A 15 9.76 8.68 -8.63
N ILE A 16 8.69 7.88 -8.64
CA ILE A 16 8.48 6.78 -9.58
C ILE A 16 7.62 7.30 -10.74
N THR A 17 8.12 7.18 -11.95
CA THR A 17 7.38 7.58 -13.15
C THR A 17 6.30 6.55 -13.49
N GLY A 18 5.23 6.99 -14.16
CA GLY A 18 4.20 6.07 -14.66
C GLY A 18 4.77 5.02 -15.61
N ARG A 19 5.76 5.40 -16.43
CA ARG A 19 6.46 4.50 -17.35
C ARG A 19 7.21 3.39 -16.62
N GLU A 20 7.95 3.71 -15.56
CA GLU A 20 8.66 2.71 -14.76
C GLU A 20 7.69 1.73 -14.11
N LEU A 21 6.59 2.22 -13.54
CA LEU A 21 5.59 1.33 -12.94
C LEU A 21 4.91 0.45 -13.99
N ALA A 22 4.55 0.99 -15.15
CA ALA A 22 3.99 0.24 -16.27
C ALA A 22 4.94 -0.90 -16.69
N GLN A 23 6.23 -0.60 -16.83
CA GLN A 23 7.24 -1.60 -17.18
C GLN A 23 7.37 -2.72 -16.13
N ARG A 24 7.40 -2.37 -14.83
CA ARG A 24 7.54 -3.35 -13.74
C ARG A 24 6.30 -4.21 -13.53
N SER A 25 5.11 -3.63 -13.74
CA SER A 25 3.83 -4.30 -13.53
C SER A 25 3.34 -5.08 -14.75
N GLY A 26 3.84 -4.77 -15.95
CA GLY A 26 3.30 -5.30 -17.20
C GLY A 26 1.93 -4.72 -17.59
N VAL A 27 1.48 -3.66 -16.92
CA VAL A 27 0.30 -2.88 -17.32
C VAL A 27 0.73 -1.86 -18.36
N THR A 28 -0.08 -1.66 -19.42
CA THR A 28 0.28 -0.70 -20.47
C THR A 28 0.28 0.74 -19.93
N GLU A 29 1.22 1.56 -20.41
CA GLU A 29 1.31 2.98 -20.01
C GLU A 29 -0.01 3.73 -20.24
N SER A 30 -0.72 3.42 -21.34
CA SER A 30 -2.01 4.04 -21.68
C SER A 30 -3.15 3.62 -20.74
N ALA A 31 -3.15 2.37 -20.25
CA ALA A 31 -4.14 1.92 -19.26
C ALA A 31 -3.84 2.55 -17.89
N LEU A 32 -2.56 2.56 -17.49
CA LEU A 32 -2.13 3.18 -16.24
C LEU A 32 -2.41 4.69 -16.22
N SER A 33 -2.11 5.40 -17.31
CA SER A 33 -2.36 6.84 -17.41
C SER A 33 -3.85 7.16 -17.25
N ARG A 34 -4.73 6.47 -18.00
CA ARG A 34 -6.18 6.69 -17.91
C ARG A 34 -6.73 6.37 -16.53
N PHE A 35 -6.22 5.33 -15.88
CA PHE A 35 -6.57 5.00 -14.49
C PHE A 35 -6.14 6.09 -13.51
N ARG A 36 -4.90 6.58 -13.63
CA ARG A 36 -4.34 7.65 -12.78
C ARG A 36 -5.09 8.98 -12.94
N CYS A 37 -5.61 9.27 -14.12
CA CYS A 37 -6.46 10.43 -14.40
C CYS A 37 -7.93 10.21 -14.00
N GLY A 38 -8.33 9.00 -13.62
CA GLY A 38 -9.72 8.65 -13.29
C GLY A 38 -10.65 8.53 -14.50
N GLU A 39 -10.10 8.43 -15.71
CA GLU A 39 -10.87 8.27 -16.96
C GLU A 39 -11.39 6.85 -17.16
N LYS A 40 -10.67 5.84 -16.65
CA LYS A 40 -11.04 4.44 -16.81
C LYS A 40 -10.59 3.59 -15.63
N ASP A 41 -11.50 2.79 -15.10
CA ASP A 41 -11.17 1.80 -14.07
C ASP A 41 -10.32 0.65 -14.62
N LEU A 42 -9.51 0.08 -13.74
CA LEU A 42 -8.76 -1.14 -14.02
C LEU A 42 -9.50 -2.37 -13.49
N GLN A 43 -9.35 -3.48 -14.20
CA GLN A 43 -9.75 -4.78 -13.66
C GLN A 43 -8.89 -5.13 -12.45
N ALA A 44 -9.44 -5.91 -11.52
CA ALA A 44 -8.75 -6.34 -10.31
C ALA A 44 -7.37 -6.95 -10.60
N SER A 45 -7.26 -7.81 -11.62
CA SER A 45 -5.99 -8.41 -12.06
C SER A 45 -4.93 -7.40 -12.49
N SER A 46 -5.33 -6.25 -13.04
CA SER A 46 -4.41 -5.17 -13.40
C SER A 46 -3.99 -4.37 -12.18
N ILE A 47 -4.87 -4.21 -11.19
CA ILE A 47 -4.54 -3.57 -9.91
C ILE A 47 -3.53 -4.41 -9.13
N GLU A 48 -3.73 -5.72 -9.05
CA GLU A 48 -2.78 -6.65 -8.42
C GLU A 48 -1.38 -6.56 -9.07
N LYS A 49 -1.33 -6.50 -10.41
CA LYS A 49 -0.09 -6.29 -11.16
C LYS A 49 0.58 -4.95 -10.83
N LEU A 50 -0.18 -3.87 -10.71
CA LEU A 50 0.38 -2.57 -10.30
C LEU A 50 0.98 -2.66 -8.90
N PHE A 51 0.29 -3.29 -7.96
CA PHE A 51 0.79 -3.46 -6.59
C PHE A 51 2.06 -4.32 -6.55
N ALA A 52 2.11 -5.40 -7.33
CA ALA A 52 3.32 -6.23 -7.44
C ALA A 52 4.50 -5.50 -8.12
N GLY A 53 4.22 -4.51 -8.98
CA GLY A 53 5.25 -3.69 -9.64
C GLY A 53 5.83 -2.57 -8.77
N LEU A 54 5.23 -2.27 -7.61
CA LEU A 54 5.73 -1.27 -6.68
C LEU A 54 6.88 -1.83 -5.82
N PRO A 55 7.92 -1.03 -5.54
CA PRO A 55 8.85 -1.32 -4.45
C PRO A 55 8.08 -1.52 -3.12
N SER A 56 8.56 -2.39 -2.24
CA SER A 56 7.86 -2.73 -0.99
C SER A 56 7.50 -1.49 -0.15
N GLU A 57 8.42 -0.54 -0.02
CA GLU A 57 8.20 0.71 0.72
C GLU A 57 7.09 1.56 0.09
N ALA A 58 7.06 1.64 -1.24
CA ALA A 58 6.03 2.36 -1.98
C ALA A 58 4.65 1.68 -1.84
N PHE A 59 4.62 0.34 -1.87
CA PHE A 59 3.40 -0.42 -1.60
C PHE A 59 2.88 -0.16 -0.17
N HIS A 60 3.75 -0.21 0.83
CA HIS A 60 3.38 0.07 2.23
C HIS A 60 2.84 1.50 2.38
N TYR A 61 3.48 2.48 1.76
CA TYR A 61 3.01 3.86 1.76
C TYR A 61 1.62 3.98 1.12
N LEU A 62 1.40 3.35 -0.04
CA LEU A 62 0.10 3.34 -0.71
C LEU A 62 -1.00 2.76 0.18
N MET A 63 -0.73 1.62 0.82
CA MET A 63 -1.66 0.99 1.78
C MET A 63 -1.95 1.89 2.97
N ALA A 64 -0.92 2.54 3.53
CA ALA A 64 -1.07 3.48 4.64
C ALA A 64 -1.94 4.68 4.24
N GLN A 65 -1.71 5.26 3.07
CA GLN A 65 -2.51 6.36 2.54
C GLN A 65 -3.99 5.96 2.40
N LEU A 66 -4.27 4.79 1.83
CA LEU A 66 -5.65 4.27 1.72
C LEU A 66 -6.29 4.07 3.11
N TRP A 67 -5.56 3.50 4.05
CA TRP A 67 -6.03 3.28 5.41
C TRP A 67 -6.37 4.59 6.12
N LEU A 68 -5.43 5.52 6.17
CA LEU A 68 -5.56 6.81 6.85
C LEU A 68 -6.67 7.66 6.24
N SER A 69 -6.92 7.54 4.94
CA SER A 69 -8.00 8.30 4.28
C SER A 69 -9.42 7.81 4.63
N ARG A 70 -9.55 6.60 5.19
CA ARG A 70 -10.84 5.97 5.52
C ARG A 70 -11.10 5.89 7.01
N ASN A 71 -10.05 5.98 7.81
CA ASN A 71 -10.10 5.69 9.24
C ASN A 71 -9.69 6.92 10.04
N LYS A 72 -10.33 7.10 11.19
CA LYS A 72 -9.87 8.11 12.15
C LYS A 72 -8.56 7.63 12.80
N PRO A 73 -7.72 8.55 13.30
CA PRO A 73 -6.47 8.18 13.96
C PRO A 73 -6.65 7.10 15.04
N GLU A 74 -7.75 7.16 15.81
CA GLU A 74 -8.03 6.23 16.90
C GLU A 74 -8.29 4.79 16.41
N SER A 75 -8.76 4.62 15.17
CA SER A 75 -8.99 3.31 14.55
C SER A 75 -7.69 2.59 14.18
N SER A 76 -6.56 3.29 14.13
CA SER A 76 -5.24 2.71 13.83
C SER A 76 -4.78 1.72 14.91
N VAL A 77 -5.27 1.88 16.14
CA VAL A 77 -4.97 0.97 17.27
C VAL A 77 -5.39 -0.46 16.94
N GLN A 78 -6.50 -0.67 16.23
CA GLN A 78 -6.97 -2.02 15.90
C GLN A 78 -6.04 -2.74 14.93
N ILE A 79 -5.53 -2.04 13.90
CA ILE A 79 -4.52 -2.62 13.00
C ILE A 79 -3.24 -2.94 13.76
N LEU A 80 -2.78 -2.03 14.62
CA LEU A 80 -1.57 -2.25 15.40
C LEU A 80 -1.73 -3.47 16.32
N ARG A 81 -2.91 -3.65 16.92
CA ARG A 81 -3.22 -4.84 17.73
C ARG A 81 -3.18 -6.13 16.92
N VAL A 82 -3.76 -6.15 15.73
CA VAL A 82 -3.71 -7.35 14.86
C VAL A 82 -2.28 -7.68 14.47
N ILE A 83 -1.49 -6.69 14.05
CA ILE A 83 -0.07 -6.88 13.70
C ILE A 83 0.71 -7.40 14.92
N ALA A 84 0.53 -6.79 16.09
CA ALA A 84 1.18 -7.20 17.33
C ALA A 84 0.79 -8.63 17.75
N SER A 85 -0.49 -9.00 17.63
CA SER A 85 -0.97 -10.35 17.93
C SER A 85 -0.32 -11.39 17.02
N ASN A 86 -0.27 -11.14 15.70
CA ASN A 86 0.31 -12.09 14.75
C ASN A 86 1.82 -12.26 14.95
N ILE A 87 2.50 -11.23 15.44
CA ILE A 87 3.90 -11.32 15.87
C ILE A 87 4.01 -12.18 17.13
N GLN A 88 3.17 -11.93 18.14
CA GLN A 88 3.20 -12.67 19.40
C GLN A 88 2.88 -14.17 19.21
N THR A 89 1.97 -14.51 18.31
CA THR A 89 1.61 -15.90 17.99
C THR A 89 2.65 -16.61 17.11
N GLY A 90 3.68 -15.88 16.62
CA GLY A 90 4.72 -16.42 15.76
C GLY A 90 4.30 -16.63 14.31
N GLU A 91 3.11 -16.16 13.90
CA GLU A 91 2.67 -16.14 12.51
C GLU A 91 3.52 -15.19 11.65
N VAL A 92 4.07 -14.13 12.27
CA VAL A 92 5.03 -13.21 11.67
C VAL A 92 6.33 -13.21 12.47
N ALA A 93 7.40 -13.74 11.87
CA ALA A 93 8.74 -13.70 12.47
C ALA A 93 9.37 -12.32 12.28
N LEU A 94 9.67 -11.64 13.39
CA LEU A 94 10.45 -10.41 13.37
C LEU A 94 11.95 -10.72 13.39
N LYS A 95 12.72 -10.00 12.59
CA LYS A 95 14.20 -10.04 12.67
C LYS A 95 14.78 -9.21 13.83
N THR A 96 13.95 -8.47 14.56
CA THR A 96 14.35 -7.61 15.68
C THR A 96 13.34 -7.67 16.82
N SER A 97 13.81 -7.54 18.07
CA SER A 97 12.98 -7.54 19.28
C SER A 97 11.92 -6.43 19.25
N PHE A 98 10.66 -6.79 19.53
CA PHE A 98 9.55 -5.83 19.57
C PHE A 98 9.48 -5.16 20.95
N PRO A 99 9.17 -3.85 21.05
CA PRO A 99 8.98 -3.19 22.34
C PRO A 99 7.78 -3.80 23.08
N GLU A 100 8.00 -4.34 24.28
CA GLU A 100 6.97 -4.97 25.13
C GLU A 100 5.79 -4.03 25.44
N THR A 101 6.01 -2.72 25.40
CA THR A 101 4.99 -1.68 25.60
C THR A 101 3.85 -1.72 24.57
N LEU A 102 4.05 -2.37 23.42
CA LEU A 102 3.01 -2.55 22.40
C LEU A 102 2.25 -3.87 22.54
N LEU A 103 2.73 -4.80 23.38
CA LEU A 103 2.12 -6.10 23.67
C LEU A 103 1.25 -6.06 24.94
N ALA A 104 1.30 -4.97 25.69
CA ALA A 104 0.59 -4.84 26.95
C ALA A 104 -0.91 -4.56 26.75
N SER A 105 -1.72 -5.56 27.06
CA SER A 105 -2.95 -5.41 27.85
C SER A 105 -3.22 -6.69 28.62
#